data_AF-A0A418FVI4-F1
#
_entry.id   AF-A0A418FVI4-F1
#
_cell.length_a   1.000
_cell.length_b   1.000
_cell.length_c   1.000
_cell.angle_alpha   90.00
_cell.angle_beta   90.00
_cell.angle_gamma   90.00
#
_symmetry.space_group_name_H-M   'P 1'
#
loop_
_entity.id
_entity.type
_entity.pdbx_description
1 polymer ?
#
loop_
_entity_poly.entity_id
_entity_poly.type
_entity_poly.pdbx_seq_one_letter_code
_entity_poly.pdbx_strand_id
1 'polypeptide(L)'
;LDDEHGHLMKTAAEEVRARGAYTIVITDNPAMCEGIADSIIPIPNNGPMTALLASIPLQLIAYELAVKRGINPDVPRNLAKAVTVD
;
A
#
# COMPACT_ATOMS: atom_id res chain seq x y z
N LEU A 1 -9.69 2.78 7.83
CA LEU A 1 -9.52 2.47 9.29
C LEU A 1 -10.71 2.95 10.11
N ASP A 2 -11.49 3.89 9.58
CA ASP A 2 -12.74 4.43 10.10
C ASP A 2 -13.98 3.85 9.39
N ASP A 3 -13.78 2.93 8.45
CA ASP A 3 -14.81 2.16 7.77
C ASP A 3 -15.21 0.89 8.56
N GLU A 4 -16.26 0.21 8.08
CA GLU A 4 -16.81 -1.02 8.68
C GLU A 4 -15.76 -2.13 8.91
N HIS A 5 -14.70 -2.16 8.09
CA HIS A 5 -13.64 -3.16 8.17
C HIS A 5 -12.40 -2.68 8.94
N GLY A 6 -12.42 -1.44 9.47
CA GLY A 6 -11.28 -0.85 10.19
C GLY A 6 -10.81 -1.67 11.38
N HIS A 7 -11.74 -2.29 12.13
CA HIS A 7 -11.40 -3.18 13.24
C HIS A 7 -10.64 -4.43 12.76
N LEU A 8 -11.07 -5.05 11.65
CA LEU A 8 -10.41 -6.23 11.10
C LEU A 8 -8.98 -5.91 10.64
N MET A 9 -8.79 -4.75 9.99
CA MET A 9 -7.47 -4.28 9.61
C MET A 9 -6.57 -4.03 10.82
N LYS A 10 -7.11 -3.46 11.90
CA LYS A 10 -6.35 -3.23 13.14
C LYS A 10 -5.89 -4.54 13.77
N THR A 11 -6.79 -5.51 13.91
CA THR A 11 -6.45 -6.85 14.42
C THR A 11 -5.40 -7.53 13.56
N ALA A 12 -5.55 -7.51 12.23
CA ALA A 12 -4.55 -8.07 11.32
C ALA A 12 -3.18 -7.39 11.46
N ALA A 13 -3.15 -6.05 11.60
CA ALA A 13 -1.92 -5.29 11.80
C ALA A 13 -1.23 -5.65 13.15
N GLU A 14 -2.00 -5.81 14.22
CA GLU A 14 -1.50 -6.28 15.52
C GLU A 14 -0.92 -7.69 15.44
N GLU A 15 -1.59 -8.60 14.74
CA GLU A 15 -1.14 -9.98 14.57
C GLU A 15 0.17 -10.11 13.78
N VAL A 16 0.34 -9.35 12.70
CA VAL A 16 1.60 -9.40 11.93
C VAL A 16 2.74 -8.73 12.68
N ARG A 17 2.45 -7.64 13.40
CA ARG A 17 3.46 -6.90 14.18
C ARG A 17 3.91 -7.69 15.41
N ALA A 18 3.01 -8.44 16.05
CA ALA A 18 3.38 -9.38 17.11
C ALA A 18 4.35 -10.48 16.64
N ARG A 19 4.44 -10.73 15.33
CA ARG A 19 5.42 -11.63 14.69
C ARG A 19 6.67 -10.91 14.18
N GLY A 20 6.84 -9.63 14.51
CA GLY A 20 8.01 -8.83 14.13
C GLY A 20 7.93 -8.21 12.73
N ALA A 21 6.76 -8.16 12.09
CA ALA A 21 6.61 -7.46 10.81
C ALA A 21 6.74 -5.94 11.00
N TYR A 22 7.45 -5.29 10.07
CA TYR A 22 7.48 -3.84 9.95
C TYR A 22 6.22 -3.37 9.20
N THR A 23 5.36 -2.60 9.86
CA THR A 23 4.06 -2.19 9.29
C THR A 23 4.10 -0.78 8.71
N ILE A 24 3.70 -0.67 7.45
CA ILE A 24 3.50 0.62 6.76
C ILE A 24 2.00 0.78 6.53
N VAL A 25 1.43 1.90 6.99
CA VAL A 25 0.00 2.18 6.81
C VAL A 25 -0.18 3.39 5.90
N ILE A 26 -0.97 3.20 4.84
CA ILE A 26 -1.42 4.28 3.95
C ILE A 26 -2.83 4.68 4.36
N THR A 27 -3.04 5.94 4.75
CA THR A 27 -4.34 6.39 5.27
C THR A 27 -4.54 7.89 5.11
N ASP A 28 -5.79 8.31 5.02
CA ASP A 28 -6.21 9.71 5.16
C ASP A 28 -6.46 10.14 6.61
N ASN A 29 -6.36 9.20 7.56
CA ASN A 29 -6.53 9.46 8.99
C ASN A 29 -5.37 8.89 9.82
N PRO A 30 -4.22 9.58 9.87
CA PRO A 30 -3.02 9.13 10.60
C PRO A 30 -3.26 8.86 12.09
N ALA A 31 -4.20 9.57 12.72
CA ALA A 31 -4.49 9.41 14.14
C ALA A 31 -4.99 8.00 14.50
N MET A 32 -5.60 7.29 13.55
CA MET A 32 -6.10 5.93 13.74
C MET A 32 -5.00 4.86 13.69
N CYS A 33 -3.76 5.23 13.37
CA CYS A 33 -2.64 4.30 13.19
C CYS A 33 -1.81 4.08 14.46
N GLU A 34 -2.18 4.73 15.58
CA GLU A 34 -1.45 4.60 16.83
C GLU A 34 -1.38 3.13 17.27
N GLY A 35 -0.16 2.68 17.54
CA GLY A 35 0.10 1.31 17.98
C GLY A 35 -0.10 0.24 16.91
N ILE A 36 -0.31 0.57 15.63
CA ILE A 36 -0.36 -0.43 14.54
C ILE A 36 0.58 -0.16 13.36
N ALA A 37 1.17 1.03 13.28
CA ALA A 37 2.07 1.42 12.19
C ALA A 37 3.47 1.77 12.71
N ASP A 38 4.51 1.23 12.07
CA ASP A 38 5.89 1.72 12.24
C ASP A 38 6.17 2.92 11.33
N SER A 39 5.47 3.01 10.20
CA SER A 39 5.52 4.15 9.28
C SER A 39 4.14 4.46 8.71
N ILE A 40 3.85 5.74 8.54
CA ILE A 40 2.57 6.22 8.04
C ILE A 40 2.81 7.02 6.77
N ILE A 41 2.08 6.68 5.70
CA ILE A 41 2.03 7.44 4.45
C ILE A 41 0.66 8.13 4.40
N PRO A 42 0.59 9.42 4.74
CA PRO A 42 -0.67 10.16 4.68
C PRO A 42 -1.09 10.38 3.23
N ILE A 43 -2.38 10.20 2.94
CA ILE A 43 -3.02 10.59 1.68
C ILE A 43 -4.16 11.58 1.98
N PRO A 44 -4.56 12.45 1.05
CA PRO A 44 -5.70 13.33 1.31
C PRO A 44 -7.00 12.53 1.32
N ASN A 45 -7.97 12.98 2.11
CA ASN A 45 -9.34 12.47 2.04
C ASN A 45 -9.98 12.96 0.72
N ASN A 46 -10.63 12.04 0.01
CA ASN A 46 -11.37 12.32 -1.22
C ASN A 46 -12.75 11.62 -1.20
N GLY A 47 -13.35 11.54 -0.01
CA GLY A 47 -14.64 10.86 0.22
C GLY A 47 -14.63 9.40 -0.29
N PRO A 48 -15.63 8.96 -1.05
CA PRO A 48 -15.69 7.60 -1.60
C PRO A 48 -14.49 7.23 -2.50
N MET A 49 -13.73 8.21 -2.99
CA MET A 49 -12.56 8.00 -3.85
C MET A 49 -11.23 8.00 -3.08
N THR A 50 -11.22 8.10 -1.76
CA THR A 50 -9.97 8.04 -0.96
C THR A 50 -9.16 6.78 -1.28
N ALA A 51 -9.81 5.62 -1.45
CA ALA A 51 -9.15 4.36 -1.79
C ALA A 51 -8.38 4.42 -3.12
N LEU A 52 -8.84 5.22 -4.09
CA LEU A 52 -8.12 5.40 -5.36
C LEU A 52 -6.78 6.09 -5.14
N LEU A 53 -6.71 7.05 -4.21
CA LEU A 53 -5.48 7.77 -3.90
C LEU A 53 -4.43 6.87 -3.23
N ALA A 54 -4.85 5.82 -2.53
CA ALA A 54 -3.94 4.82 -1.97
C ALA A 54 -3.17 4.03 -3.04
N SER A 55 -3.64 4.01 -4.30
CA SER A 55 -2.90 3.37 -5.40
C SER A 55 -1.62 4.12 -5.77
N ILE A 56 -1.58 5.44 -5.60
CA ILE A 56 -0.43 6.27 -5.97
C ILE A 56 0.83 5.93 -5.16
N PRO A 57 0.82 5.92 -3.81
CA PRO A 57 2.00 5.52 -3.05
C PRO A 57 2.40 4.07 -3.33
N LEU A 58 1.45 3.15 -3.56
CA LEU A 58 1.76 1.77 -3.94
C LEU A 58 2.51 1.69 -5.28
N GLN A 59 2.06 2.45 -6.29
CA GLN A 59 2.74 2.56 -7.59
C GLN A 59 4.14 3.15 -7.45
N LEU A 60 4.30 4.20 -6.64
CA LEU A 60 5.61 4.82 -6.38
C LEU A 60 6.56 3.87 -5.64
N ILE A 61 6.09 3.13 -4.63
CA ILE A 61 6.88 2.11 -3.94
C ILE A 61 7.36 1.04 -4.92
N ALA A 62 6.47 0.54 -5.80
CA ALA A 62 6.83 -0.46 -6.79
C ALA A 62 7.87 0.07 -7.80
N TYR A 63 7.67 1.29 -8.30
CA TYR A 63 8.59 1.96 -9.22
C TYR A 63 9.97 2.16 -8.59
N GLU A 64 10.03 2.80 -7.42
CA GLU A 64 11.28 3.07 -6.71
C GLU A 64 12.02 1.78 -6.35
N LEU A 65 11.30 0.72 -5.95
CA LEU A 65 11.89 -0.58 -5.68
C LEU A 65 12.49 -1.21 -6.95
N ALA A 66 11.82 -1.12 -8.10
CA ALA A 66 12.32 -1.62 -9.36
C ALA A 66 13.60 -0.89 -9.78
N VAL A 67 13.58 0.45 -9.76
CA VAL A 67 14.73 1.30 -10.08
C VAL A 67 15.90 1.01 -9.15
N LYS A 68 15.68 0.93 -7.84
CA LYS A 68 16.73 0.61 -6.85
C LYS A 68 17.32 -0.79 -7.03
N ARG A 69 16.56 -1.73 -7.61
CA ARG A 69 17.03 -3.08 -7.96
C ARG A 69 17.67 -3.17 -9.34
N GLY A 70 17.78 -2.07 -10.08
CA GLY A 70 18.30 -2.07 -11.46
C GLY A 70 17.37 -2.78 -12.45
N ILE A 71 16.08 -2.92 -12.12
CA ILE A 71 15.06 -3.51 -12.98
C ILE A 71 14.37 -2.37 -13.73
N ASN A 72 14.24 -2.48 -15.06
CA ASN A 72 13.47 -1.52 -15.84
C ASN A 72 11.95 -1.75 -15.63
N PRO A 73 11.23 -0.81 -14.99
CA PRO A 73 9.79 -0.96 -14.75
C PRO A 73 8.95 -0.92 -16.04
N ASP A 74 9.46 -0.39 -17.14
CA ASP A 74 8.74 -0.32 -18.43
C ASP A 74 8.76 -1.65 -19.18
N VAL A 75 9.75 -2.51 -18.90
CA VAL A 75 9.92 -3.81 -19.57
C VAL A 75 10.11 -4.93 -18.53
N PRO A 76 9.07 -5.22 -17.72
CA PRO A 76 9.15 -6.27 -16.73
C PRO A 76 9.23 -7.65 -17.42
N ARG A 77 10.03 -8.55 -16.85
CA ARG A 77 10.27 -9.89 -17.39
C ARG A 77 8.95 -10.65 -17.51
N ASN A 78 8.74 -11.33 -18.65
CA ASN A 78 7.58 -12.18 -18.96
C ASN A 78 6.23 -11.43 -19.07
N LEU A 79 6.24 -10.12 -19.28
CA LEU A 79 5.02 -9.33 -19.48
C LEU A 79 5.03 -8.64 -20.84
N ALA A 80 3.85 -8.53 -21.43
CA ALA A 80 3.58 -7.73 -22.61
C ALA A 80 2.50 -6.70 -22.27
N LYS A 81 2.49 -5.56 -22.96
CA LYS A 81 1.48 -4.51 -22.73
C LYS A 81 0.06 -5.00 -23.06
N ALA A 82 -0.06 -5.85 -24.06
CA ALA A 82 -1.27 -6.59 -24.42
C ALA A 82 -0.84 -7.98 -24.90
N VAL A 83 -1.53 -9.02 -24.46
CA VAL A 83 -1.33 -10.39 -24.94
C VAL A 83 -2.30 -10.59 -26.10
N THR A 84 -1.79 -10.92 -27.28
CA THR A 84 -2.58 -11.03 -28.52
C THR A 84 -2.57 -12.45 -29.09
N VAL A 85 -2.33 -13.46 -28.25
CA VAL A 85 -2.34 -14.87 -28.66
C VAL A 85 -3.42 -15.60 -27.87
N ASP A 86 -4.29 -16.30 -28.60
CA ASP A 86 -5.36 -17.16 -28.07
C ASP A 86 -4.80 -18.51 -27.58
#